data_AF-A0A0E3QTH2-F1
#
_entry.id   AF-A0A0E3QTH2-F1
#
_cell.length_a   1.000
_cell.length_b   1.000
_cell.length_c   1.000
_cell.angle_alpha   90.00
_cell.angle_beta   90.00
_cell.angle_gamma   90.00
#
_symmetry.space_group_name_H-M   'P 1'
#
loop_
_entity.id
_entity.type
_entity.pdbx_description
1 polymer ?
#
loop_
_entity_poly.entity_id
_entity_poly.type
_entity_poly.pdbx_seq_one_letter_code
_entity_poly.pdbx_strand_id
1 'polypeptide(L)'
;MRGEGSEVSLEIRLPEGVSVDFGALPDRQVKWPADANNYCVHTGEKSTFYYSDASFSNPELNGPVFLGSGRHRLLLSTKLEPMSERLFVIISENGTLNKI
;
A
#
# COMPACT_ATOMS: atom_id res chain seq x y z
N MET A 1 23.44 -3.20 5.03
CA MET A 1 22.83 -2.11 5.82
C MET A 1 21.69 -2.71 6.62
N ARG A 2 21.73 -2.66 7.96
CA ARG A 2 20.59 -3.08 8.79
C ARG A 2 19.60 -1.92 8.85
N GLY A 3 18.75 -1.82 7.84
CA GLY A 3 17.58 -0.95 7.87
C GLY A 3 16.50 -1.60 8.72
N GLU A 4 16.70 -1.65 10.04
CA GLU A 4 15.58 -1.72 10.98
C GLU A 4 14.93 -0.32 10.90
N GLY A 5 14.02 -0.11 9.96
CA GLY A 5 12.62 -0.46 10.19
C GLY A 5 11.95 0.71 10.90
N SER A 6 12.02 1.90 10.31
CA SER A 6 11.29 3.05 10.84
C SER A 6 9.80 2.77 10.67
N GLU A 7 9.09 2.67 11.79
CA GLU A 7 7.64 2.51 11.79
C GLU A 7 6.98 3.88 11.70
N VAL A 8 6.13 4.07 10.69
CA VAL A 8 5.31 5.28 10.52
C VAL A 8 3.86 4.89 10.63
N SER A 9 3.12 5.55 11.53
CA SER A 9 1.66 5.44 11.57
C SER A 9 1.03 6.58 10.78
N LEU A 10 0.14 6.26 9.85
CA LEU A 10 -0.61 7.24 9.07
C LEU A 10 -2.12 7.03 9.28
N GLU A 11 -2.85 8.12 9.51
CA GLU A 11 -4.31 8.11 9.47
C GLU A 11 -4.77 8.69 8.14
N ILE A 12 -5.54 7.91 7.37
CA ILE A 12 -6.10 8.31 6.09
C ILE A 12 -7.62 8.28 6.18
N ARG A 13 -8.27 9.30 5.63
CA ARG A 13 -9.73 9.36 5.43
C ARG A 13 -10.01 9.34 3.94
N LEU A 14 -10.61 8.25 3.48
CA LEU A 14 -11.04 8.08 2.10
C LEU A 14 -12.55 8.38 2.02
N PRO A 15 -12.97 9.42 1.26
CA PRO A 15 -14.38 9.73 1.07
C PRO A 15 -15.16 8.54 0.47
N GLU A 16 -16.48 8.60 0.58
CA GLU A 16 -17.35 7.62 -0.06
C GLU A 16 -17.10 7.55 -1.58
N GLY A 17 -17.03 6.34 -2.12
CA GLY A 17 -16.73 6.11 -3.54
C GLY A 17 -15.27 6.32 -3.93
N VAL A 18 -14.38 6.53 -2.94
CA VAL A 18 -12.92 6.60 -3.12
C VAL A 18 -12.26 5.35 -2.56
N SER A 19 -11.33 4.76 -3.30
CA SER A 19 -10.44 3.68 -2.86
C SER A 19 -9.04 3.86 -3.42
N VAL A 20 -8.07 3.16 -2.83
CA VAL A 20 -6.66 3.23 -3.24
C VAL A 20 -6.04 1.84 -3.28
N ASP A 21 -5.33 1.55 -4.37
CA ASP A 21 -4.42 0.41 -4.49
C ASP A 21 -2.96 0.89 -4.39
N PHE A 22 -2.18 0.25 -3.51
CA PHE A 22 -0.74 0.46 -3.38
C PHE A 22 0.01 -0.75 -3.91
N GLY A 23 1.03 -0.53 -4.72
CA GLY A 23 1.90 -1.58 -5.23
C GLY A 23 1.37 -2.30 -6.45
N ALA A 24 0.34 -1.78 -7.10
CA ALA A 24 -0.14 -2.31 -8.38
C ALA A 24 -0.78 -1.22 -9.24
N LEU A 25 -0.70 -1.43 -10.54
CA LEU A 25 -1.62 -0.79 -11.49
C LEU A 25 -2.91 -1.64 -11.57
N PRO A 26 -4.08 -1.04 -11.86
CA PRO A 26 -5.31 -1.81 -12.05
C PRO A 26 -5.16 -2.88 -13.10
N ASP A 27 -5.82 -4.01 -12.86
CA ASP A 27 -5.80 -5.23 -13.67
C ASP A 27 -4.39 -5.83 -13.90
N ARG A 28 -3.39 -5.37 -13.13
CA ARG A 28 -1.99 -5.81 -13.24
C ARG A 28 -1.44 -6.33 -11.91
N GLN A 29 -2.29 -6.74 -10.97
CA GLN A 29 -1.86 -7.30 -9.68
C GLN A 29 -0.95 -8.53 -9.88
N VAL A 30 -1.18 -9.33 -10.93
CA VAL A 30 -0.35 -10.49 -11.30
C VAL A 30 1.08 -10.10 -11.75
N LYS A 31 1.34 -8.82 -12.02
CA LYS A 31 2.67 -8.31 -12.38
C LYS A 31 3.47 -7.81 -11.18
N TRP A 32 2.93 -7.87 -9.97
CA TRP A 32 3.71 -7.64 -8.77
C TRP A 32 4.89 -8.63 -8.73
N PRO A 33 6.14 -8.22 -8.39
CA PRO A 33 6.53 -6.90 -7.88
C PRO A 33 6.99 -5.88 -8.94
N ALA A 34 6.89 -6.17 -10.24
CA ALA A 34 7.41 -5.28 -11.29
C ALA A 34 6.84 -3.86 -11.21
N ASP A 35 5.53 -3.76 -10.94
CA ASP A 35 4.78 -2.49 -10.83
C ASP A 35 4.60 -2.03 -9.37
N ALA A 36 5.35 -2.57 -8.40
CA ALA A 36 5.15 -2.31 -6.98
C ALA A 36 5.41 -0.85 -6.54
N ASN A 37 6.02 -0.06 -7.41
CA ASN A 37 6.33 1.35 -7.22
C ASN A 37 5.23 2.28 -7.77
N ASN A 38 4.01 1.78 -7.91
CA ASN A 38 2.86 2.54 -8.36
C ASN A 38 1.75 2.51 -7.31
N TYR A 39 0.88 3.51 -7.36
CA TYR A 39 -0.39 3.51 -6.65
C TYR A 39 -1.50 4.08 -7.54
N CYS A 40 -2.71 3.65 -7.28
CA CYS A 40 -3.89 4.04 -8.04
C CYS A 40 -4.97 4.55 -7.11
N VAL A 41 -5.55 5.71 -7.44
CA VAL A 41 -6.71 6.27 -6.72
C VAL A 41 -7.94 6.12 -7.61
N HIS A 42 -8.96 5.48 -7.07
CA HIS A 42 -10.25 5.28 -7.72
C HIS A 42 -11.26 6.26 -7.16
N THR A 43 -12.02 6.92 -8.02
CA THR A 43 -13.09 7.85 -7.67
C THR A 43 -14.29 7.58 -8.59
N GLY A 44 -15.32 6.89 -8.09
CA GLY A 44 -16.44 6.43 -8.92
C GLY A 44 -15.96 5.60 -10.12
N GLU A 45 -16.24 6.03 -11.35
CA GLU A 45 -15.83 5.33 -12.58
C GLU A 45 -14.40 5.67 -13.04
N LYS A 46 -13.72 6.62 -12.40
CA LYS A 46 -12.39 7.07 -12.82
C LYS A 46 -11.28 6.47 -11.95
N SER A 47 -10.21 6.02 -12.60
CA SER A 47 -8.96 5.63 -11.96
C SER A 47 -7.84 6.57 -12.38
N THR A 48 -7.04 7.06 -11.42
CA THR A 48 -5.89 7.92 -11.66
C THR A 48 -4.61 7.26 -11.16
N PHE A 49 -3.58 7.25 -12.00
CA PHE A 49 -2.33 6.54 -11.76
C PHE A 49 -1.23 7.47 -11.29
N TYR A 50 -0.43 6.97 -10.36
CA TYR A 50 0.71 7.68 -9.83
C TYR A 50 1.90 6.75 -9.65
N TYR A 51 3.07 7.31 -9.91
CA TYR A 51 4.36 6.69 -9.64
C TYR A 51 4.84 7.08 -8.23
N SER A 52 5.55 6.17 -7.57
CA SER A 52 6.25 6.39 -6.32
C SER A 52 7.70 5.91 -6.43
N ASP A 53 8.62 6.57 -5.73
CA ASP A 53 9.98 6.05 -5.57
C ASP A 53 10.04 4.85 -4.60
N ALA A 54 9.01 4.69 -3.76
CA ALA A 54 8.89 3.55 -2.85
C ALA A 54 8.12 2.40 -3.51
N SER A 55 8.53 1.16 -3.23
CA SER A 55 7.75 -0.03 -3.59
C SER A 55 6.87 -0.46 -2.42
N PHE A 56 5.61 -0.80 -2.68
CA PHE A 56 4.63 -1.16 -1.65
C PHE A 56 4.27 -2.65 -1.71
N SER A 57 3.99 -3.23 -0.54
CA SER A 57 3.47 -4.58 -0.43
C SER A 57 2.61 -4.76 0.83
N ASN A 58 1.77 -5.78 0.80
CA ASN A 58 1.09 -6.31 1.98
C ASN A 58 2.09 -6.94 2.99
N PRO A 59 1.64 -7.26 4.22
CA PRO A 59 2.47 -7.84 5.27
C PRO A 59 3.18 -9.15 4.89
N GLU A 60 2.54 -9.95 4.04
CA GLU A 60 3.04 -11.25 3.57
C GLU A 60 4.12 -11.11 2.49
N LEU A 61 4.37 -9.90 1.99
CA LEU A 61 5.34 -9.61 0.93
C LEU A 61 5.04 -10.40 -0.36
N ASN A 62 3.76 -10.52 -0.72
CA ASN A 62 3.32 -11.32 -1.87
C ASN A 62 2.29 -10.61 -2.76
N GLY A 63 2.03 -9.32 -2.52
CA GLY A 63 1.06 -8.60 -3.32
C GLY A 63 0.80 -7.17 -2.86
N PRO A 64 -0.05 -6.45 -3.62
CA PRO A 64 -0.44 -5.08 -3.33
C PRO A 64 -1.34 -4.95 -2.09
N VAL A 65 -1.65 -3.72 -1.71
CA VAL A 65 -2.58 -3.39 -0.62
C VAL A 65 -3.73 -2.55 -1.14
N PHE A 66 -4.95 -2.97 -0.84
CA PHE A 66 -6.18 -2.26 -1.18
C PHE A 66 -6.77 -1.60 0.07
N LEU A 67 -7.15 -0.32 -0.04
CA LEU A 67 -7.92 0.41 0.96
C LEU A 67 -9.24 0.89 0.35
N GLY A 68 -10.36 0.44 0.91
CA GLY A 68 -11.70 0.89 0.53
C GLY A 68 -12.04 2.29 1.06
N SER A 69 -13.29 2.72 0.90
CA SER A 69 -13.75 3.95 1.54
C SER A 69 -13.82 3.79 3.05
N GLY A 70 -13.49 4.84 3.80
CA GLY A 70 -13.54 4.82 5.26
C GLY A 70 -12.34 5.47 5.94
N ARG A 71 -12.22 5.22 7.25
CA ARG A 71 -11.10 5.67 8.07
C ARG A 71 -10.14 4.51 8.30
N HIS A 72 -8.90 4.70 7.89
CA HIS A 72 -7.86 3.69 8.00
C HIS A 72 -6.74 4.19 8.91
N ARG A 73 -6.23 3.30 9.76
CA ARG A 73 -5.00 3.53 10.51
C ARG A 73 -3.96 2.54 10.03
N LEU A 74 -2.97 3.05 9.31
CA LEU A 74 -1.95 2.23 8.68
C LEU A 74 -0.69 2.25 9.52
N LEU A 75 -0.06 1.09 9.66
CA LEU A 75 1.31 0.95 10.12
C LEU A 75 2.19 0.65 8.90
N LEU A 76 3.16 1.52 8.67
CA LEU A 76 4.14 1.40 7.60
C LEU A 76 5.46 0.94 8.21
N SER A 77 6.02 -0.14 7.70
CA SER A 77 7.37 -0.61 8.03
C SER A 77 8.17 -0.85 6.76
N THR A 78 9.48 -1.03 6.86
CA THR A 78 10.31 -1.33 5.69
C THR A 78 10.92 -2.72 5.78
N LYS A 79 10.90 -3.48 4.69
CA LYS A 79 11.51 -4.80 4.60
C LYS A 79 12.26 -4.96 3.27
N LEU A 80 13.50 -5.43 3.34
CA LEU A 80 14.26 -5.81 2.15
C LEU A 80 13.74 -7.16 1.64
N GLU A 81 13.29 -7.21 0.38
CA GLU A 81 12.91 -8.45 -0.29
C GLU A 81 14.16 -9.05 -0.95
N PRO A 82 14.63 -10.24 -0.52
CA PRO A 82 15.93 -10.76 -0.95
C PRO A 82 16.04 -11.14 -2.44
N MET A 83 14.96 -11.54 -3.10
CA MET A 83 15.02 -12.01 -4.50
C MET A 83 15.17 -10.86 -5.49
N SER A 84 14.47 -9.76 -5.26
CA SER A 84 14.51 -8.54 -6.07
C SER A 84 15.50 -7.49 -5.55
N GLU A 85 16.13 -7.75 -4.40
CA GLU A 85 17.02 -6.83 -3.66
C GLU A 85 16.40 -5.44 -3.41
N ARG A 86 15.08 -5.39 -3.37
CA ARG A 86 14.30 -4.15 -3.31
C ARG A 86 13.79 -3.92 -1.90
N LEU A 87 13.87 -2.67 -1.44
CA LEU A 87 13.25 -2.26 -0.19
C LEU A 87 11.76 -1.98 -0.42
N PHE A 88 10.90 -2.68 0.32
CA PHE A 88 9.46 -2.47 0.30
C PHE A 88 8.99 -1.72 1.54
N VAL A 89 8.06 -0.80 1.35
CA VAL A 89 7.16 -0.30 2.38
C VAL A 89 6.03 -1.31 2.55
N ILE A 90 6.02 -1.94 3.71
CA ILE A 90 5.00 -2.89 4.12
C ILE A 90 3.87 -2.12 4.79
N ILE A 91 2.66 -2.22 4.23
CA ILE A 91 1.47 -1.56 4.76
C ILE A 91 0.61 -2.60 5.46
N SER A 92 0.40 -2.43 6.77
CA SER A 92 -0.59 -3.18 7.53
C SER A 92 -1.67 -2.24 8.07
N GLU A 93 -2.91 -2.72 8.11
CA GLU A 93 -4.00 -2.00 8.73
C GLU A 93 -4.11 -2.40 10.20
N ASN A 94 -4.04 -1.40 11.09
CA ASN A 94 -4.19 -1.64 12.52
C ASN A 94 -5.69 -1.69 12.84
N GLY A 95 -6.25 -2.89 12.96
CA GLY A 95 -7.69 -3.17 13.11
C GLY A 95 -8.38 -2.60 14.36
N THR A 96 -7.73 -1.72 15.12
CA THR A 96 -8.25 -1.10 16.33
C THR A 96 -8.84 0.29 16.05
N LEU A 97 -9.94 0.32 15.31
CA LEU A 97 -10.90 1.43 15.31
C LEU A 97 -12.30 0.89 15.63
N ASN A 98 -12.42 0.10 16.69
CA ASN A 98 -13.73 -0.26 17.23
C ASN A 98 -14.27 0.87 18.12
N LYS A 99 -15.31 1.53 17.60
CA LYS A 99 -16.44 2.19 18.27
C LYS A 99 -16.13 3.43 19.12
N ILE A 100 -16.58 4.57 18.61
CA ILE A 100 -17.25 5.60 19.43
C ILE A 100 -18.64 5.77 18.84
#